data_AF-A0A6M6BEA2-F1
#
_entry.id   AF-A0A6M6BEA2-F1
#
_cell.length_a   1.000
_cell.length_b   1.000
_cell.length_c   1.000
_cell.angle_alpha   90.00
_cell.angle_beta   90.00
_cell.angle_gamma   90.00
#
_symmetry.space_group_name_H-M   'P 1'
#
loop_
_entity.id
_entity.type
_entity.pdbx_description
1 polymer ?
#
loop_
_entity_poly.entity_id
_entity_poly.type
_entity_poly.pdbx_seq_one_letter_code
_entity_poly.pdbx_strand_id
1 'polypeptide(L)'
;MAKSFLTHIKDKYGDGNYEGDEHGGAAGHDGSGLPTGNPGNFMFATGIECSYPTIAGGTIRRDLLAETDHYTRYKEDLGLVKELGLKVLRYNLPYYLIHKAPGKFDWEFADKAMAEIQRLGITPILDLMHFGVPDWIGNFQNPELPVHFAEYCGAVAKRYPWVRFYTPVNEIYVTARASAKDGIWNEQLKDDRAFITAMKHCAAASIMGNQQIARYRPDCIIVQSESAEYIHEMRAVESDAVRLSNKLRFLSLDLLYAHTLDAEVLLYCLDNGLTRQELEWFMAGEPPGYQIMGNDYYGRNERIIKPNGEWCAAEDVLGWYTMTRQYYERYRKPVMHTETNTFDKKDAECWLWKQWVNVQRIRQDGVPVVGFTWYSLLDQLDWDISLAEKRLSVNACGLYDLDRRIRPVGESYKMMIREFGQITIMPHGEVFEFTSRPATLKVEK
;
A
#
# COMPACT_ATOMS: atom_id res chain seq x y z
N MET A 1 -17.79 18.53 22.83
CA MET A 1 -17.63 17.75 21.58
C MET A 1 -16.19 17.28 21.51
N ALA A 2 -15.94 16.04 21.11
CA ALA A 2 -14.58 15.58 20.87
C ALA A 2 -13.93 16.43 19.75
N LYS A 3 -12.63 16.73 19.86
CA LYS A 3 -11.89 17.48 18.83
C LYS A 3 -11.83 16.65 17.54
N SER A 4 -11.93 17.31 16.39
CA SER A 4 -11.72 16.64 15.09
C SER A 4 -10.24 16.34 14.86
N PHE A 5 -9.93 15.38 13.98
CA PHE A 5 -8.53 15.09 13.61
C PHE A 5 -7.81 16.33 13.07
N LEU A 6 -8.52 17.19 12.32
CA LEU A 6 -7.97 18.46 11.86
C LEU A 6 -7.55 19.37 13.01
N THR A 7 -8.31 19.40 14.10
CA THR A 7 -7.94 20.20 15.27
C THR A 7 -6.62 19.71 15.86
N HIS A 8 -6.42 18.38 15.95
CA HIS A 8 -5.17 17.80 16.43
C HIS A 8 -3.99 18.07 15.49
N ILE A 9 -4.20 18.00 14.17
CA ILE A 9 -3.18 18.37 13.19
C ILE A 9 -2.80 19.85 13.34
N LYS A 10 -3.79 20.74 13.42
CA LYS A 10 -3.57 22.19 13.59
C LYS A 10 -2.83 22.53 14.88
N ASP A 11 -3.24 21.91 15.99
CA ASP A 11 -2.60 22.12 17.29
C ASP A 11 -1.13 21.68 17.28
N LYS A 12 -0.77 20.64 16.51
CA LYS A 12 0.59 20.07 16.48
C LYS A 12 1.50 20.66 15.40
N TYR A 13 0.96 20.85 14.20
CA TYR A 13 1.73 21.16 12.98
C TYR A 13 1.33 22.50 12.34
N GLY A 14 0.34 23.20 12.88
CA GLY A 14 -0.18 24.43 12.28
C GLY A 14 -1.22 24.18 11.18
N ASP A 15 -1.65 25.26 10.54
CA ASP A 15 -2.74 25.26 9.56
C ASP A 15 -2.19 25.51 8.14
N GLY A 16 -1.81 24.42 7.46
CA GLY A 16 -1.22 24.45 6.11
C GLY A 16 0.26 24.84 6.07
N ASN A 17 0.90 24.66 4.90
CA ASN A 17 2.35 24.85 4.66
C ASN A 17 3.21 24.02 5.62
N TYR A 18 3.07 22.70 5.54
CA TYR A 18 3.81 21.80 6.42
C TYR A 18 5.29 21.76 6.00
N GLU A 19 6.20 21.54 6.95
CA GLU A 19 7.65 21.51 6.65
C GLU A 19 8.02 20.55 5.52
N GLY A 20 7.27 19.45 5.34
CA GLY A 20 7.48 18.50 4.25
C GLY A 20 7.18 19.07 2.86
N ASP A 21 6.31 20.08 2.74
CA ASP A 21 5.99 20.77 1.48
C ASP A 21 7.19 21.55 0.93
N GLU A 22 8.11 22.00 1.80
CA GLU A 22 9.35 22.66 1.40
C GLU A 22 10.37 21.67 0.81
N HIS A 23 10.20 20.38 1.11
CA HIS A 23 11.14 19.32 0.77
C HIS A 23 10.63 18.40 -0.35
N GLY A 24 9.32 18.15 -0.40
CA GLY A 24 8.67 17.28 -1.36
C GLY A 24 8.35 18.00 -2.65
N GLY A 25 9.13 17.73 -3.68
CA GLY A 25 8.86 18.18 -5.05
C GLY A 25 9.98 18.98 -5.70
N ALA A 26 10.94 19.51 -4.93
CA ALA A 26 12.10 20.26 -5.44
C ALA A 26 13.39 19.41 -5.64
N ALA A 27 13.37 18.13 -5.29
CA ALA A 27 14.51 17.21 -5.50
C ALA A 27 14.10 15.79 -5.97
N GLY A 28 12.82 15.40 -5.86
CA GLY A 28 12.31 14.07 -6.26
C GLY A 28 11.81 14.01 -7.70
N HIS A 29 12.45 14.72 -8.63
CA HIS A 29 11.85 15.14 -9.90
C HIS A 29 11.65 14.08 -10.97
N ASP A 30 12.29 12.92 -10.89
CA ASP A 30 12.34 12.03 -12.06
C ASP A 30 11.87 10.60 -11.82
N GLY A 31 11.50 10.23 -10.59
CA GLY A 31 11.16 8.85 -10.29
C GLY A 31 12.25 7.86 -10.72
N SER A 32 13.51 8.31 -10.83
CA SER A 32 14.64 7.45 -11.19
C SER A 32 14.68 6.30 -10.19
N GLY A 33 14.69 5.07 -10.73
CA GLY A 33 14.40 3.83 -10.01
C GLY A 33 15.42 3.49 -8.91
N LEU A 34 15.96 2.28 -8.95
CA LEU A 34 16.96 1.87 -7.96
C LEU A 34 18.11 2.90 -7.94
N PRO A 35 18.71 3.21 -6.78
CA PRO A 35 19.79 4.20 -6.63
C PRO A 35 21.09 3.86 -7.39
N THR A 36 21.07 2.89 -8.29
CA THR A 36 22.22 2.36 -9.04
C THR A 36 22.46 3.04 -10.39
N GLY A 37 21.63 4.01 -10.80
CA GLY A 37 21.84 4.77 -12.05
C GLY A 37 21.89 3.90 -13.31
N ASN A 38 21.25 2.72 -13.28
CA ASN A 38 21.26 1.76 -14.37
C ASN A 38 19.95 1.91 -15.17
N PRO A 39 19.98 1.91 -16.51
CA PRO A 39 18.77 1.94 -17.34
C PRO A 39 17.74 0.85 -16.96
N GLY A 40 18.15 -0.29 -16.38
CA GLY A 40 17.25 -1.33 -15.85
C GLY A 40 16.61 -0.99 -14.49
N ASN A 41 15.54 -0.19 -14.48
CA ASN A 41 14.90 0.34 -13.27
C ASN A 41 13.59 -0.35 -12.82
N PHE A 42 13.21 -1.48 -13.43
CA PHE A 42 11.98 -2.19 -13.04
C PHE A 42 12.16 -2.96 -11.73
N MET A 43 11.27 -2.73 -10.77
CA MET A 43 11.33 -3.33 -9.44
C MET A 43 10.62 -4.68 -9.40
N PHE A 44 11.37 -5.77 -9.51
CA PHE A 44 10.88 -7.07 -9.07
C PHE A 44 11.00 -7.16 -7.55
N ALA A 45 9.90 -7.47 -6.89
CA ALA A 45 9.81 -7.52 -5.44
C ALA A 45 9.02 -8.75 -4.94
N THR A 46 9.17 -9.03 -3.67
CA THR A 46 8.20 -9.81 -2.90
C THR A 46 7.88 -9.05 -1.62
N GLY A 47 6.95 -9.56 -0.81
CA GLY A 47 6.64 -9.00 0.50
C GLY A 47 6.64 -10.07 1.58
N ILE A 48 7.01 -9.71 2.80
CA ILE A 48 6.78 -10.56 3.97
C ILE A 48 5.39 -10.21 4.52
N GLU A 49 4.53 -11.22 4.64
CA GLU A 49 3.19 -11.03 5.19
C GLU A 49 3.28 -10.48 6.61
N CYS A 50 2.57 -9.37 6.84
CA CYS A 50 2.83 -8.51 7.98
C CYS A 50 1.58 -7.83 8.53
N SER A 51 0.39 -8.33 8.19
CA SER A 51 -0.84 -7.82 8.76
C SER A 51 -0.87 -7.97 10.27
N TYR A 52 -1.46 -7.00 10.97
CA TYR A 52 -1.67 -7.05 12.42
C TYR A 52 -2.99 -6.43 12.92
N PRO A 53 -4.15 -6.66 12.26
CA PRO A 53 -5.44 -6.19 12.78
C PRO A 53 -5.76 -6.86 14.13
N THR A 54 -6.60 -6.21 14.93
CA THR A 54 -7.24 -6.88 16.07
C THR A 54 -8.60 -7.47 15.67
N ILE A 55 -9.01 -8.54 16.35
CA ILE A 55 -10.28 -9.26 16.15
C ILE A 55 -10.88 -9.65 17.51
N ALA A 56 -12.02 -10.32 17.50
CA ALA A 56 -12.72 -10.79 18.70
C ALA A 56 -12.93 -9.67 19.74
N GLY A 57 -13.43 -8.53 19.29
CA GLY A 57 -13.66 -7.34 20.11
C GLY A 57 -12.36 -6.69 20.59
N GLY A 58 -11.29 -6.79 19.81
CA GLY A 58 -9.97 -6.25 20.14
C GLY A 58 -9.12 -7.12 21.08
N THR A 59 -9.60 -8.31 21.46
CA THR A 59 -8.91 -9.18 22.45
C THR A 59 -7.79 -10.02 21.83
N ILE A 60 -7.81 -10.21 20.51
CA ILE A 60 -6.81 -11.00 19.77
C ILE A 60 -6.18 -10.10 18.71
N ARG A 61 -4.86 -10.01 18.68
CA ARG A 61 -4.10 -9.42 17.56
C ARG A 61 -3.63 -10.52 16.62
N ARG A 62 -3.89 -10.36 15.32
CA ARG A 62 -3.42 -11.23 14.25
C ARG A 62 -2.05 -10.78 13.75
N ASP A 63 -1.00 -10.87 14.56
CA ASP A 63 0.35 -10.51 14.12
C ASP A 63 0.92 -11.62 13.23
N LEU A 64 0.89 -11.40 11.91
CA LEU A 64 1.36 -12.40 10.96
C LEU A 64 2.89 -12.56 10.94
N LEU A 65 3.67 -11.55 11.35
CA LEU A 65 5.12 -11.74 11.55
C LEU A 65 5.39 -12.71 12.70
N ALA A 66 4.57 -12.69 13.76
CA ALA A 66 4.66 -13.68 14.83
C ALA A 66 4.12 -15.04 14.41
N GLU A 67 2.95 -15.07 13.76
CA GLU A 67 2.26 -16.31 13.41
C GLU A 67 3.01 -17.13 12.35
N THR A 68 3.84 -16.51 11.50
CA THR A 68 4.74 -17.19 10.57
C THR A 68 6.16 -17.41 11.11
N ASP A 69 6.39 -17.10 12.40
CA ASP A 69 7.71 -17.18 13.08
C ASP A 69 8.81 -16.32 12.43
N HIS A 70 8.43 -15.20 11.80
CA HIS A 70 9.38 -14.30 11.16
C HIS A 70 10.32 -13.63 12.17
N TYR A 71 9.85 -13.24 13.36
CA TYR A 71 10.70 -12.58 14.36
C TYR A 71 11.93 -13.42 14.76
N THR A 72 11.77 -14.74 14.84
CA THR A 72 12.87 -15.67 15.16
C THR A 72 13.72 -15.96 13.92
N ARG A 73 13.08 -16.10 12.75
CA ARG A 73 13.71 -16.57 11.51
C ARG A 73 14.00 -15.47 10.49
N TYR A 74 13.99 -14.20 10.91
CA TYR A 74 14.13 -13.06 9.99
C TYR A 74 15.35 -13.13 9.09
N LYS A 75 16.51 -13.62 9.59
CA LYS A 75 17.72 -13.77 8.78
C LYS A 75 17.56 -14.80 7.66
N GLU A 76 16.86 -15.89 7.95
CA GLU A 76 16.56 -16.93 6.96
C GLU A 76 15.61 -16.36 5.91
N ASP A 77 14.49 -15.78 6.34
CA ASP A 77 13.48 -15.21 5.45
C ASP A 77 14.07 -14.12 4.54
N LEU A 78 14.87 -13.19 5.09
CA LEU A 78 15.57 -12.18 4.30
C LEU A 78 16.64 -12.78 3.38
N GLY A 79 17.28 -13.88 3.79
CA GLY A 79 18.20 -14.65 2.97
C GLY A 79 17.51 -15.26 1.73
N LEU A 80 16.28 -15.76 1.87
CA LEU A 80 15.50 -16.31 0.76
C LEU A 80 15.19 -15.27 -0.31
N VAL A 81 14.93 -14.01 0.08
CA VAL A 81 14.72 -12.89 -0.87
C VAL A 81 15.94 -12.74 -1.78
N LYS A 82 17.14 -12.85 -1.22
CA LYS A 82 18.40 -12.80 -1.98
C LYS A 82 18.59 -14.04 -2.84
N GLU A 83 18.22 -15.22 -2.35
CA GLU A 83 18.29 -16.49 -3.09
C GLU A 83 17.39 -16.50 -4.35
N LEU A 84 16.22 -15.86 -4.26
CA LEU A 84 15.33 -15.64 -5.41
C LEU A 84 15.95 -14.72 -6.48
N GLY A 85 17.00 -13.96 -6.13
CA GLY A 85 17.61 -12.95 -7.01
C GLY A 85 16.93 -11.58 -6.95
N LEU A 86 16.06 -11.35 -5.96
CA LEU A 86 15.38 -10.08 -5.77
C LEU A 86 16.30 -9.02 -5.15
N LYS A 87 16.10 -7.77 -5.56
CA LYS A 87 16.78 -6.59 -4.98
C LYS A 87 15.84 -5.75 -4.14
N VAL A 88 14.54 -5.89 -4.31
CA VAL A 88 13.50 -5.08 -3.66
C VAL A 88 12.63 -5.98 -2.80
N LEU A 89 12.25 -5.48 -1.63
CA LEU A 89 11.39 -6.18 -0.67
C LEU A 89 10.38 -5.19 -0.10
N ARG A 90 9.09 -5.48 -0.20
CA ARG A 90 8.09 -4.83 0.69
C ARG A 90 8.28 -5.41 2.08
N TYR A 91 8.71 -4.58 3.03
CA TYR A 91 9.03 -5.01 4.39
C TYR A 91 8.33 -4.12 5.40
N ASN A 92 7.64 -4.74 6.35
CA ASN A 92 6.92 -4.00 7.37
C ASN A 92 7.78 -3.72 8.60
N LEU A 93 7.62 -2.51 9.13
CA LEU A 93 7.99 -2.20 10.50
C LEU A 93 6.71 -2.16 11.34
N PRO A 94 6.50 -3.12 12.26
CA PRO A 94 5.20 -3.30 12.93
C PRO A 94 4.91 -2.11 13.85
N TYR A 95 4.07 -1.18 13.37
CA TYR A 95 3.75 0.06 14.06
C TYR A 95 3.28 -0.18 15.49
N TYR A 96 2.39 -1.17 15.65
CA TYR A 96 1.81 -1.54 16.93
C TYR A 96 2.87 -2.00 17.96
N LEU A 97 3.94 -2.64 17.47
CA LEU A 97 5.02 -3.15 18.32
C LEU A 97 6.06 -2.06 18.59
N ILE A 98 6.34 -1.18 17.63
CA ILE A 98 7.40 -0.17 17.74
C ILE A 98 6.93 1.06 18.53
N HIS A 99 5.77 1.63 18.22
CA HIS A 99 5.30 2.85 18.86
C HIS A 99 4.54 2.54 20.15
N LYS A 100 5.23 2.52 21.29
CA LYS A 100 4.69 2.07 22.59
C LYS A 100 3.80 3.11 23.29
N ALA A 101 4.07 4.39 23.05
CA ALA A 101 3.32 5.55 23.55
C ALA A 101 3.86 6.80 22.83
N PRO A 102 3.20 7.97 22.91
CA PRO A 102 3.71 9.21 22.29
C PRO A 102 5.17 9.47 22.66
N GLY A 103 6.03 9.65 21.65
CA GLY A 103 7.48 9.85 21.81
C GLY A 103 8.27 8.66 22.35
N LYS A 104 7.66 7.49 22.55
CA LYS A 104 8.31 6.28 23.09
C LYS A 104 8.29 5.15 22.07
N PHE A 105 9.49 4.75 21.64
CA PHE A 105 9.68 3.75 20.61
C PHE A 105 10.56 2.59 21.10
N ASP A 106 10.21 1.39 20.67
CA ASP A 106 11.02 0.18 20.83
C ASP A 106 11.55 -0.25 19.46
N TRP A 107 12.86 -0.13 19.26
CA TRP A 107 13.52 -0.41 17.99
C TRP A 107 14.21 -1.76 17.94
N GLU A 108 14.10 -2.60 18.99
CA GLU A 108 15.00 -3.75 19.15
C GLU A 108 14.93 -4.71 17.96
N PHE A 109 13.72 -5.11 17.54
CA PHE A 109 13.56 -5.97 16.38
C PHE A 109 13.81 -5.24 15.06
N ALA A 110 13.30 -4.01 14.94
CA ALA A 110 13.46 -3.20 13.73
C ALA A 110 14.94 -2.99 13.37
N ASP A 111 15.80 -2.70 14.34
CA ASP A 111 17.24 -2.53 14.11
C ASP A 111 17.92 -3.82 13.64
N LYS A 112 17.54 -4.97 14.22
CA LYS A 112 18.06 -6.28 13.81
C LYS A 112 17.70 -6.59 12.36
N ALA A 113 16.42 -6.41 12.01
CA ALA A 113 15.92 -6.65 10.66
C ALA A 113 16.51 -5.69 9.63
N MET A 114 16.52 -4.38 9.92
CA MET A 114 17.03 -3.35 9.02
C MET A 114 18.54 -3.47 8.79
N ALA A 115 19.31 -3.84 9.82
CA ALA A 115 20.73 -4.14 9.67
C ALA A 115 20.97 -5.34 8.73
N GLU A 116 20.11 -6.37 8.80
CA GLU A 116 20.21 -7.53 7.93
C GLU A 116 19.81 -7.22 6.48
N ILE A 117 18.72 -6.46 6.27
CA ILE A 117 18.30 -5.95 4.96
C ILE A 117 19.46 -5.18 4.30
N GLN A 118 20.07 -4.26 5.06
CA GLN A 118 21.21 -3.48 4.59
C GLN A 118 22.43 -4.35 4.29
N ARG A 119 22.76 -5.32 5.16
CA ARG A 119 23.87 -6.27 4.97
C ARG A 119 23.69 -7.10 3.70
N LEU A 120 22.46 -7.49 3.38
CA LEU A 120 22.15 -8.28 2.20
C LEU A 120 22.15 -7.47 0.90
N GLY A 121 22.07 -6.13 1.01
CA GLY A 121 21.97 -5.22 -0.13
C GLY A 121 20.55 -5.14 -0.70
N ILE A 122 19.54 -5.43 0.12
CA ILE A 122 18.13 -5.36 -0.26
C ILE A 122 17.64 -3.91 -0.11
N THR A 123 16.89 -3.42 -1.10
CA THR A 123 16.19 -2.14 -1.07
C THR A 123 14.80 -2.36 -0.48
N PRO A 124 14.51 -1.88 0.74
CA PRO A 124 13.19 -2.02 1.30
C PRO A 124 12.23 -0.96 0.73
N ILE A 125 11.01 -1.38 0.41
CA ILE A 125 9.81 -0.52 0.41
C ILE A 125 9.20 -0.71 1.79
N LEU A 126 9.38 0.28 2.67
CA LEU A 126 8.94 0.14 4.06
C LEU A 126 7.44 0.35 4.19
N ASP A 127 6.73 -0.71 4.55
CA ASP A 127 5.33 -0.68 4.93
C ASP A 127 5.20 -0.26 6.40
N LEU A 128 4.54 0.86 6.68
CA LEU A 128 4.55 1.46 8.01
C LEU A 128 3.28 1.18 8.81
N MET A 129 2.10 1.14 8.18
CA MET A 129 0.83 0.78 8.83
C MET A 129 0.04 -0.23 7.98
N HIS A 130 -0.08 -1.45 8.50
CA HIS A 130 -0.70 -2.59 7.80
C HIS A 130 -1.87 -3.15 8.62
N PHE A 131 -3.08 -2.65 8.34
CA PHE A 131 -4.38 -3.07 8.90
C PHE A 131 -4.61 -2.93 10.41
N GLY A 132 -3.62 -2.46 11.20
CA GLY A 132 -3.80 -2.26 12.63
C GLY A 132 -3.04 -1.06 13.17
N VAL A 133 -3.28 -0.75 14.45
CA VAL A 133 -2.62 0.33 15.18
C VAL A 133 -2.17 -0.16 16.57
N PRO A 134 -1.22 0.52 17.25
CA PRO A 134 -0.90 0.28 18.65
C PRO A 134 -2.13 0.24 19.56
N ASP A 135 -2.10 -0.62 20.58
CA ASP A 135 -3.24 -0.80 21.51
C ASP A 135 -3.63 0.52 22.22
N TRP A 136 -2.66 1.39 22.51
CA TRP A 136 -2.91 2.67 23.15
C TRP A 136 -3.54 3.73 22.23
N ILE A 137 -3.45 3.54 20.90
CA ILE A 137 -4.21 4.33 19.92
C ILE A 137 -5.66 3.83 19.86
N GLY A 138 -5.90 2.56 20.18
CA GLY A 138 -7.21 1.93 20.16
C GLY A 138 -7.57 1.41 18.78
N ASN A 139 -8.05 2.29 17.90
CA ASN A 139 -8.52 1.91 16.55
C ASN A 139 -8.57 3.13 15.60
N PHE A 140 -9.12 2.92 14.39
CA PHE A 140 -9.17 3.95 13.35
C PHE A 140 -10.19 5.06 13.59
N GLN A 141 -11.02 4.94 14.63
CA GLN A 141 -11.95 6.01 15.05
C GLN A 141 -11.25 7.09 15.89
N ASN A 142 -10.00 6.88 16.30
CA ASN A 142 -9.25 7.84 17.10
C ASN A 142 -8.82 9.07 16.25
N PRO A 143 -9.29 10.29 16.58
CA PRO A 143 -8.94 11.50 15.82
C PRO A 143 -7.48 11.93 15.99
N GLU A 144 -6.75 11.39 16.97
CA GLU A 144 -5.32 11.68 17.15
C GLU A 144 -4.41 10.78 16.29
N LEU A 145 -4.96 9.75 15.64
CA LEU A 145 -4.19 8.81 14.82
C LEU A 145 -3.28 9.52 13.80
N PRO A 146 -3.74 10.52 13.02
CA PRO A 146 -2.86 11.19 12.05
C PRO A 146 -1.61 11.81 12.68
N VAL A 147 -1.72 12.34 13.90
CA VAL A 147 -0.59 12.97 14.61
C VAL A 147 0.39 11.93 15.12
N HIS A 148 -0.12 10.89 15.79
CA HIS A 148 0.72 9.83 16.37
C HIS A 148 1.37 8.96 15.30
N PHE A 149 0.70 8.76 14.17
CA PHE A 149 1.27 8.02 13.05
C PHE A 149 2.33 8.84 12.32
N ALA A 150 2.10 10.13 12.12
CA ALA A 150 3.10 11.03 11.55
C ALA A 150 4.38 11.11 12.41
N GLU A 151 4.25 11.15 13.74
CA GLU A 151 5.39 11.09 14.66
C GLU A 151 6.23 9.82 14.44
N TYR A 152 5.57 8.67 14.31
CA TYR A 152 6.24 7.40 14.01
C TYR A 152 6.93 7.40 12.65
N CYS A 153 6.27 7.88 11.60
CA CYS A 153 6.84 7.98 10.26
C CYS A 153 8.12 8.84 10.24
N GLY A 154 8.09 10.00 10.92
CA GLY A 154 9.26 10.86 11.07
C GLY A 154 10.38 10.18 11.87
N ALA A 155 10.05 9.44 12.94
CA ALA A 155 11.02 8.70 13.73
C ALA A 155 11.69 7.58 12.91
N VAL A 156 10.93 6.86 12.08
CA VAL A 156 11.45 5.84 11.15
C VAL A 156 12.38 6.47 10.12
N ALA A 157 11.95 7.53 9.43
CA ALA A 157 12.76 8.20 8.41
C ALA A 157 14.07 8.77 8.98
N LYS A 158 14.01 9.36 10.19
CA LYS A 158 15.19 9.85 10.90
C LYS A 158 16.13 8.73 11.34
N ARG A 159 15.60 7.57 11.75
CA ARG A 159 16.39 6.43 12.24
C ARG A 159 17.08 5.67 11.11
N TYR A 160 16.41 5.52 9.97
CA TYR A 160 16.91 4.80 8.80
C TYR A 160 17.03 5.73 7.58
N PRO A 161 17.93 6.73 7.61
CA PRO A 161 18.01 7.77 6.58
C PRO A 161 18.43 7.26 5.20
N TRP A 162 18.89 6.01 5.10
CA TRP A 162 19.25 5.35 3.85
C TRP A 162 18.05 4.77 3.10
N VAL A 163 16.89 4.65 3.75
CA VAL A 163 15.66 4.18 3.11
C VAL A 163 15.07 5.30 2.28
N ARG A 164 14.64 4.96 1.05
CA ARG A 164 14.02 5.91 0.12
C ARG A 164 12.56 5.57 -0.20
N PHE A 165 12.17 4.30 -0.15
CA PHE A 165 10.84 3.83 -0.56
C PHE A 165 9.96 3.51 0.64
N TYR A 166 8.73 4.01 0.63
CA TYR A 166 7.78 3.87 1.73
C TYR A 166 6.37 3.59 1.22
N THR A 167 5.62 2.77 1.95
CA THR A 167 4.16 2.71 1.95
C THR A 167 3.70 3.14 3.34
N PRO A 168 3.23 4.39 3.52
CA PRO A 168 2.80 4.86 4.83
C PRO A 168 1.63 4.03 5.35
N VAL A 169 0.54 3.93 4.60
CA VAL A 169 -0.64 3.16 4.99
C VAL A 169 -1.00 2.20 3.86
N ASN A 170 -0.99 0.90 4.16
CA ASN A 170 -1.39 -0.14 3.22
C ASN A 170 -2.91 -0.17 3.07
N GLU A 171 -3.40 -0.24 1.83
CA GLU A 171 -4.81 -0.38 1.46
C GLU A 171 -5.77 0.38 2.39
N ILE A 172 -5.76 1.72 2.32
CA ILE A 172 -6.57 2.59 3.17
C ILE A 172 -8.05 2.23 3.05
N TYR A 173 -8.51 1.95 1.82
CA TYR A 173 -9.89 1.58 1.57
C TYR A 173 -10.28 0.27 2.27
N VAL A 174 -9.46 -0.77 2.11
CA VAL A 174 -9.71 -2.09 2.72
C VAL A 174 -9.62 -1.99 4.25
N THR A 175 -8.62 -1.28 4.77
CA THR A 175 -8.46 -1.03 6.20
C THR A 175 -9.72 -0.42 6.81
N ALA A 176 -10.24 0.66 6.21
CA ALA A 176 -11.43 1.34 6.69
C ALA A 176 -12.70 0.48 6.53
N ARG A 177 -12.86 -0.17 5.38
CA ARG A 177 -14.03 -1.03 5.09
C ARG A 177 -14.09 -2.21 6.04
N ALA A 178 -13.02 -3.00 6.12
CA ALA A 178 -12.99 -4.20 6.95
C ALA A 178 -13.13 -3.88 8.44
N SER A 179 -12.61 -2.74 8.89
CA SER A 179 -12.71 -2.36 10.30
C SER A 179 -14.09 -1.81 10.68
N ALA A 180 -14.67 -0.93 9.86
CA ALA A 180 -15.82 -0.13 10.26
C ALA A 180 -17.11 -0.32 9.44
N LYS A 181 -17.03 -0.91 8.25
CA LYS A 181 -18.18 -1.20 7.39
C LYS A 181 -18.61 -2.67 7.47
N ASP A 182 -17.64 -3.58 7.34
CA ASP A 182 -17.89 -5.02 7.29
C ASP A 182 -17.80 -5.67 8.69
N GLY A 183 -17.13 -5.00 9.64
CA GLY A 183 -17.02 -5.41 11.04
C GLY A 183 -16.08 -6.60 11.29
N ILE A 184 -15.05 -6.75 10.46
CA ILE A 184 -14.09 -7.86 10.51
C ILE A 184 -12.93 -7.55 11.45
N TRP A 185 -12.38 -6.33 11.38
CA TRP A 185 -11.16 -5.95 12.10
C TRP A 185 -11.38 -4.80 13.11
N ASN A 186 -10.44 -4.65 14.03
CA ASN A 186 -10.23 -3.50 14.90
C ASN A 186 -11.49 -3.06 15.67
N GLU A 187 -12.11 -1.94 15.30
CA GLU A 187 -13.35 -1.48 15.92
C GLU A 187 -14.55 -2.40 15.68
N GLN A 188 -14.50 -3.27 14.65
CA GLN A 188 -15.54 -4.22 14.26
C GLN A 188 -16.95 -3.60 14.15
N LEU A 189 -17.02 -2.35 13.70
CA LEU A 189 -18.27 -1.63 13.47
C LEU A 189 -18.88 -2.03 12.12
N LYS A 190 -20.18 -1.75 11.96
CA LYS A 190 -20.93 -1.96 10.72
C LYS A 190 -21.77 -0.73 10.39
N ASP A 191 -21.08 0.39 10.22
CA ASP A 191 -21.69 1.72 10.15
C ASP A 191 -20.98 2.61 9.12
N ASP A 192 -21.77 3.30 8.30
CA ASP A 192 -21.25 4.12 7.20
C ASP A 192 -20.52 5.38 7.70
N ARG A 193 -20.95 5.94 8.84
CA ARG A 193 -20.26 7.08 9.47
C ARG A 193 -18.93 6.65 10.08
N ALA A 194 -18.87 5.48 10.72
CA ALA A 194 -17.64 4.89 11.20
C ALA A 194 -16.68 4.56 10.04
N PHE A 195 -17.20 4.06 8.93
CA PHE A 195 -16.42 3.81 7.70
C PHE A 195 -15.78 5.10 7.16
N ILE A 196 -16.55 6.17 7.00
CA ILE A 196 -16.00 7.47 6.55
C ILE A 196 -15.03 8.06 7.58
N THR A 197 -15.26 7.83 8.88
CA THR A 197 -14.34 8.26 9.94
C THR A 197 -12.99 7.54 9.87
N ALA A 198 -12.99 6.22 9.72
CA ALA A 198 -11.76 5.45 9.52
C ALA A 198 -11.06 5.86 8.21
N MET A 199 -11.82 6.03 7.13
CA MET A 199 -11.30 6.46 5.82
C MET A 199 -10.53 7.78 5.92
N LYS A 200 -11.15 8.82 6.50
CA LYS A 200 -10.53 10.14 6.61
C LYS A 200 -9.36 10.15 7.58
N HIS A 201 -9.40 9.40 8.68
CA HIS A 201 -8.28 9.31 9.61
C HIS A 201 -7.07 8.58 8.98
N CYS A 202 -7.29 7.47 8.26
CA CYS A 202 -6.22 6.77 7.56
C CYS A 202 -5.62 7.60 6.41
N ALA A 203 -6.46 8.27 5.62
CA ALA A 203 -5.99 9.18 4.56
C ALA A 203 -5.17 10.34 5.13
N ALA A 204 -5.67 11.00 6.19
CA ALA A 204 -4.94 12.07 6.86
C ALA A 204 -3.64 11.57 7.51
N ALA A 205 -3.64 10.35 8.08
CA ALA A 205 -2.44 9.73 8.61
C ALA A 205 -1.39 9.47 7.52
N SER A 206 -1.80 8.99 6.34
CA SER A 206 -0.89 8.83 5.20
C SER A 206 -0.29 10.16 4.75
N ILE A 207 -1.12 11.20 4.58
CA ILE A 207 -0.67 12.55 4.20
C ILE A 207 0.35 13.10 5.21
N MET A 208 0.01 13.07 6.51
CA MET A 208 0.91 13.59 7.54
C MET A 208 2.15 12.71 7.75
N GLY A 209 2.05 11.41 7.49
CA GLY A 209 3.18 10.49 7.41
C GLY A 209 4.17 10.91 6.33
N ASN A 210 3.69 11.18 5.11
CA ASN A 210 4.51 11.69 4.01
C ASN A 210 5.21 12.99 4.36
N GLN A 211 4.49 13.94 4.99
CA GLN A 211 5.06 15.21 5.46
C GLN A 211 6.27 14.98 6.39
N GLN A 212 6.13 14.07 7.35
CA GLN A 212 7.22 13.78 8.29
C GLN A 212 8.35 12.95 7.68
N ILE A 213 8.07 12.08 6.71
CA ILE A 213 9.10 11.36 5.96
C ILE A 213 9.91 12.35 5.12
N ALA A 214 9.25 13.19 4.32
CA ALA A 214 9.88 14.14 3.41
C ALA A 214 10.82 15.13 4.13
N ARG A 215 10.50 15.50 5.38
CA ARG A 215 11.37 16.31 6.24
C ARG A 215 12.76 15.71 6.45
N TYR A 216 12.85 14.39 6.61
CA TYR A 216 14.14 13.69 6.86
C TYR A 216 14.69 13.01 5.60
N ARG A 217 13.83 12.74 4.61
CA ARG A 217 14.16 12.14 3.33
C ARG A 217 13.47 12.89 2.18
N PRO A 218 13.99 14.05 1.74
CA PRO A 218 13.36 14.90 0.71
C PRO A 218 13.16 14.23 -0.65
N ASP A 219 13.99 13.24 -1.00
CA ASP A 219 13.91 12.46 -2.24
C ASP A 219 13.18 11.11 -2.06
N CYS A 220 12.34 11.01 -1.03
CA CYS A 220 11.53 9.82 -0.78
C CYS A 220 10.58 9.51 -1.94
N ILE A 221 10.35 8.21 -2.14
CA ILE A 221 9.40 7.66 -3.09
C ILE A 221 8.31 6.97 -2.28
N ILE A 222 7.07 7.39 -2.50
CA ILE A 222 5.91 6.83 -1.84
C ILE A 222 5.26 5.84 -2.79
N VAL A 223 5.33 4.56 -2.46
CA VAL A 223 4.64 3.47 -3.16
C VAL A 223 3.33 3.23 -2.42
N GLN A 224 2.28 3.98 -2.75
CA GLN A 224 0.99 3.85 -2.10
C GLN A 224 0.29 2.56 -2.55
N SER A 225 0.08 1.58 -1.66
CA SER A 225 -0.67 0.36 -1.99
C SER A 225 -2.16 0.59 -1.81
N GLU A 226 -2.97 0.19 -2.78
CA GLU A 226 -4.42 0.18 -2.65
C GLU A 226 -5.04 -0.97 -3.46
N SER A 227 -6.07 -1.58 -2.88
CA SER A 227 -6.76 -2.71 -3.51
C SER A 227 -7.60 -2.25 -4.69
N ALA A 228 -7.39 -2.89 -5.84
CA ALA A 228 -8.13 -2.61 -7.06
C ALA A 228 -9.32 -3.58 -7.18
N GLU A 229 -10.44 -3.29 -6.51
CA GLU A 229 -11.63 -4.15 -6.46
C GLU A 229 -12.73 -3.75 -7.46
N TYR A 230 -13.52 -4.73 -7.93
CA TYR A 230 -14.70 -4.46 -8.76
C TYR A 230 -15.82 -5.47 -8.53
N ILE A 231 -17.08 -4.99 -8.51
CA ILE A 231 -18.27 -5.82 -8.37
C ILE A 231 -19.06 -5.80 -9.69
N HIS A 232 -19.28 -7.00 -10.24
CA HIS A 232 -20.12 -7.25 -11.41
C HIS A 232 -21.51 -7.72 -10.95
N GLU A 233 -22.55 -6.92 -11.13
CA GLU A 233 -23.92 -7.32 -10.77
C GLU A 233 -24.67 -7.88 -11.98
N MET A 234 -25.12 -9.13 -11.88
CA MET A 234 -25.85 -9.82 -12.95
C MET A 234 -27.33 -9.43 -12.93
N ARG A 235 -27.63 -8.18 -13.30
CA ARG A 235 -28.99 -7.64 -13.41
C ARG A 235 -29.09 -6.70 -14.61
N ALA A 236 -30.31 -6.50 -15.11
CA ALA A 236 -30.56 -5.61 -16.26
C ALA A 236 -30.32 -4.12 -15.93
N VAL A 237 -30.48 -3.74 -14.67
CA VAL A 237 -30.18 -2.42 -14.14
C VAL A 237 -29.33 -2.62 -12.89
N GLU A 238 -28.13 -2.03 -12.88
CA GLU A 238 -27.24 -2.04 -11.72
C GLU A 238 -27.93 -1.38 -10.51
N SER A 239 -27.78 -1.98 -9.34
CA SER A 239 -28.28 -1.42 -8.09
C SER A 239 -27.45 -0.23 -7.64
N ASP A 240 -28.09 0.74 -6.98
CA ASP A 240 -27.40 1.91 -6.42
C ASP A 240 -26.29 1.51 -5.42
N ALA A 241 -26.49 0.42 -4.67
CA ALA A 241 -25.50 -0.09 -3.74
C ALA A 241 -24.22 -0.60 -4.42
N VAL A 242 -24.35 -1.38 -5.51
CA VAL A 242 -23.19 -1.87 -6.27
C VAL A 242 -22.52 -0.71 -7.01
N ARG A 243 -23.30 0.16 -7.63
CA ARG A 243 -22.82 1.37 -8.31
C ARG A 243 -22.00 2.25 -7.37
N LEU A 244 -22.52 2.54 -6.17
CA LEU A 244 -21.82 3.31 -5.15
C LEU A 244 -20.57 2.59 -4.63
N SER A 245 -20.64 1.27 -4.35
CA SER A 245 -19.48 0.48 -3.91
C SER A 245 -18.33 0.52 -4.93
N ASN A 246 -18.67 0.37 -6.21
CA ASN A 246 -17.72 0.48 -7.31
C ASN A 246 -17.11 1.88 -7.39
N LYS A 247 -17.83 2.95 -7.08
CA LYS A 247 -17.26 4.31 -7.01
C LYS A 247 -16.40 4.53 -5.78
N LEU A 248 -16.82 4.02 -4.62
CA LEU A 248 -16.14 4.19 -3.33
C LEU A 248 -14.74 3.57 -3.30
N ARG A 249 -14.43 2.59 -4.17
CA ARG A 249 -13.08 2.01 -4.30
C ARG A 249 -11.98 3.04 -4.57
N PHE A 250 -12.34 4.21 -5.11
CA PHE A 250 -11.40 5.30 -5.38
C PHE A 250 -11.25 6.28 -4.22
N LEU A 251 -12.14 6.25 -3.22
CA LEU A 251 -12.29 7.31 -2.23
C LEU A 251 -10.99 7.59 -1.44
N SER A 252 -10.27 6.54 -1.04
CA SER A 252 -9.01 6.72 -0.30
C SER A 252 -7.97 7.48 -1.12
N LEU A 253 -7.80 7.10 -2.38
CA LEU A 253 -6.86 7.75 -3.31
C LEU A 253 -7.35 9.13 -3.75
N ASP A 254 -8.66 9.33 -3.87
CA ASP A 254 -9.24 10.65 -4.15
C ASP A 254 -8.89 11.64 -3.04
N LEU A 255 -9.06 11.24 -1.77
CA LEU A 255 -8.68 12.04 -0.61
C LEU A 255 -7.16 12.22 -0.51
N LEU A 256 -6.37 11.19 -0.84
CA LEU A 256 -4.91 11.23 -0.76
C LEU A 256 -4.29 12.13 -1.84
N TYR A 257 -4.82 12.10 -3.06
CA TYR A 257 -4.27 12.83 -4.21
C TYR A 257 -5.06 14.09 -4.58
N ALA A 258 -5.89 14.59 -3.67
CA ALA A 258 -6.72 15.78 -3.90
C ALA A 258 -7.54 15.71 -5.21
N HIS A 259 -7.95 14.50 -5.62
CA HIS A 259 -8.74 14.32 -6.83
C HIS A 259 -10.22 14.59 -6.50
N THR A 260 -10.91 15.31 -7.39
CA THR A 260 -12.32 15.64 -7.19
C THR A 260 -13.19 14.39 -7.04
N LEU A 261 -13.98 14.34 -5.96
CA LEU A 261 -14.90 13.23 -5.68
C LEU A 261 -16.06 13.24 -6.68
N ASP A 262 -16.52 12.04 -7.06
CA ASP A 262 -17.80 11.88 -7.75
C ASP A 262 -18.94 12.45 -6.90
N ALA A 263 -19.95 13.05 -7.53
CA ALA A 263 -21.03 13.73 -6.81
C ALA A 263 -21.78 12.81 -5.83
N GLU A 264 -21.99 11.55 -6.19
CA GLU A 264 -22.68 10.58 -5.34
C GLU A 264 -21.80 10.17 -4.15
N VAL A 265 -20.50 9.99 -4.39
CA VAL A 265 -19.52 9.72 -3.33
C VAL A 265 -19.42 10.91 -2.37
N LEU A 266 -19.37 12.14 -2.90
CA LEU A 266 -19.33 13.36 -2.09
C LEU A 266 -20.56 13.46 -1.17
N LEU A 267 -21.77 13.28 -1.71
CA LEU A 267 -23.00 13.30 -0.92
C LEU A 267 -22.97 12.22 0.17
N TYR A 268 -22.60 10.99 -0.20
CA TYR A 268 -22.43 9.90 0.75
C TYR A 268 -21.44 10.25 1.87
N CYS A 269 -20.28 10.83 1.55
CA CYS A 269 -19.30 11.24 2.55
C CYS A 269 -19.83 12.35 3.48
N LEU A 270 -20.51 13.37 2.93
CA LEU A 270 -21.08 14.47 3.71
C LEU A 270 -22.17 13.98 4.66
N ASP A 271 -23.05 13.10 4.19
CA ASP A 271 -24.11 12.50 5.00
C ASP A 271 -23.54 11.61 6.11
N ASN A 272 -22.33 11.08 5.92
CA ASN A 272 -21.65 10.16 6.83
C ASN A 272 -20.46 10.80 7.57
N GLY A 273 -20.45 12.13 7.73
CA GLY A 273 -19.58 12.80 8.71
C GLY A 273 -18.22 13.28 8.19
N LEU A 274 -18.01 13.31 6.87
CA LEU A 274 -17.00 14.19 6.28
C LEU A 274 -17.54 15.63 6.30
N THR A 275 -16.82 16.56 6.91
CA THR A 275 -17.21 17.97 6.91
C THR A 275 -16.63 18.70 5.69
N ARG A 276 -17.23 19.84 5.32
CA ARG A 276 -16.70 20.69 4.24
C ARG A 276 -15.28 21.16 4.52
N GLN A 277 -14.97 21.51 5.77
CA GLN A 277 -13.62 21.93 6.18
C GLN A 277 -12.60 20.78 6.05
N GLU A 278 -12.99 19.55 6.40
CA GLU A 278 -12.14 18.37 6.18
C GLU A 278 -11.92 18.11 4.70
N LEU A 279 -12.96 18.21 3.88
CA LEU A 279 -12.83 18.08 2.43
C LEU A 279 -11.92 19.15 1.84
N GLU A 280 -12.09 20.41 2.23
CA GLU A 280 -11.21 21.53 1.82
C GLU A 280 -9.75 21.26 2.18
N TRP A 281 -9.49 20.67 3.34
CA TRP A 281 -8.14 20.27 3.74
C TRP A 281 -7.57 19.16 2.86
N PHE A 282 -8.34 18.10 2.57
CA PHE A 282 -7.90 17.04 1.65
C PHE A 282 -7.65 17.55 0.22
N MET A 283 -8.47 18.50 -0.24
CA MET A 283 -8.37 19.04 -1.59
C MET A 283 -7.32 20.16 -1.73
N ALA A 284 -6.61 20.52 -0.63
CA ALA A 284 -5.61 21.58 -0.65
C ALA A 284 -4.38 21.23 -1.50
N GLY A 285 -4.06 19.94 -1.63
CA GLY A 285 -2.94 19.47 -2.45
C GLY A 285 -2.59 18.01 -2.19
N GLU A 286 -1.65 17.51 -2.99
CA GLU A 286 -1.09 16.16 -2.81
C GLU A 286 0.00 16.17 -1.72
N PRO A 287 0.21 15.03 -1.03
CA PRO A 287 1.30 14.91 -0.07
C PRO A 287 2.68 14.91 -0.76
N PRO A 288 3.74 15.31 -0.04
CA PRO A 288 5.10 15.34 -0.57
C PRO A 288 5.66 13.94 -0.86
N GLY A 289 6.75 13.92 -1.62
CA GLY A 289 7.42 12.70 -2.08
C GLY A 289 6.95 12.28 -3.49
N TYR A 290 7.79 11.54 -4.21
CA TYR A 290 7.44 11.06 -5.55
C TYR A 290 6.45 9.90 -5.44
N GLN A 291 5.23 10.10 -5.95
CA GLN A 291 4.13 9.16 -5.78
C GLN A 291 4.12 8.09 -6.89
N ILE A 292 4.24 6.82 -6.49
CA ILE A 292 3.93 5.64 -7.29
C ILE A 292 2.61 5.08 -6.77
N MET A 293 1.66 4.89 -7.66
CA MET A 293 0.38 4.28 -7.34
C MET A 293 0.50 2.76 -7.44
N GLY A 294 0.46 2.10 -6.29
CA GLY A 294 0.34 0.65 -6.16
C GLY A 294 -1.08 0.18 -6.43
N ASN A 295 -1.22 -0.92 -7.17
CA ASN A 295 -2.48 -1.63 -7.32
C ASN A 295 -2.31 -3.05 -6.82
N ASP A 296 -2.97 -3.35 -5.71
CA ASP A 296 -3.07 -4.70 -5.17
C ASP A 296 -4.20 -5.42 -5.89
N TYR A 297 -3.86 -6.51 -6.55
CA TYR A 297 -4.79 -7.20 -7.42
C TYR A 297 -4.56 -8.71 -7.43
N TYR A 298 -5.53 -9.41 -6.87
CA TYR A 298 -5.59 -10.85 -6.70
C TYR A 298 -6.74 -11.44 -7.53
N GLY A 299 -6.77 -12.76 -7.72
CA GLY A 299 -7.89 -13.45 -8.40
C GLY A 299 -9.26 -13.24 -7.74
N ARG A 300 -9.28 -12.72 -6.51
CA ARG A 300 -10.46 -12.44 -5.68
C ARG A 300 -10.90 -10.97 -5.63
N ASN A 301 -10.19 -10.06 -6.31
CA ASN A 301 -10.53 -8.62 -6.31
C ASN A 301 -11.79 -8.31 -7.12
N GLU A 302 -12.09 -9.14 -8.12
CA GLU A 302 -13.33 -9.05 -8.87
C GLU A 302 -14.34 -10.09 -8.37
N ARG A 303 -15.58 -9.64 -8.15
CA ARG A 303 -16.68 -10.49 -7.67
C ARG A 303 -17.88 -10.39 -8.60
N ILE A 304 -18.54 -11.51 -8.87
CA ILE A 304 -19.80 -11.54 -9.61
C ILE A 304 -20.93 -11.79 -8.61
N ILE A 305 -21.88 -10.85 -8.51
CA ILE A 305 -23.14 -11.03 -7.78
C ILE A 305 -24.17 -11.59 -8.76
N LYS A 306 -24.62 -12.82 -8.52
CA LYS A 306 -25.62 -13.52 -9.34
C LYS A 306 -27.02 -12.97 -9.08
N PRO A 307 -28.01 -13.22 -9.96
CA PRO A 307 -29.39 -12.74 -9.76
C PRO A 307 -30.05 -13.21 -8.45
N ASN A 308 -29.57 -14.31 -7.86
CA ASN A 308 -30.03 -14.84 -6.58
C ASN A 308 -29.33 -14.21 -5.35
N GLY A 309 -28.44 -13.24 -5.56
CA GLY A 309 -27.70 -12.54 -4.50
C GLY A 309 -26.44 -13.26 -4.01
N GLU A 310 -26.21 -14.51 -4.41
CA GLU A 310 -24.96 -15.20 -4.12
C GLU A 310 -23.81 -14.62 -4.97
N TRP A 311 -22.59 -14.68 -4.45
CA TRP A 311 -21.41 -14.21 -5.18
C TRP A 311 -20.44 -15.34 -5.51
N CYS A 312 -19.63 -15.15 -6.54
CA CYS A 312 -18.44 -15.96 -6.83
C CYS A 312 -17.26 -15.07 -7.23
N ALA A 313 -16.04 -15.59 -7.07
CA ALA A 313 -14.84 -14.93 -7.58
C ALA A 313 -14.89 -14.89 -9.11
N ALA A 314 -14.42 -13.78 -9.69
CA ALA A 314 -14.46 -13.58 -11.14
C ALA A 314 -13.13 -13.92 -11.83
N GLU A 315 -12.00 -13.92 -11.09
CA GLU A 315 -10.67 -14.32 -11.57
C GLU A 315 -10.23 -13.69 -12.90
N ASP A 316 -10.49 -12.38 -13.06
CA ASP A 316 -10.16 -11.51 -14.21
C ASP A 316 -11.25 -11.36 -15.28
N VAL A 317 -12.33 -10.63 -14.96
CA VAL A 317 -13.30 -10.16 -15.98
C VAL A 317 -12.81 -8.86 -16.61
N LEU A 318 -12.52 -7.86 -15.80
CA LEU A 318 -11.78 -6.67 -16.23
C LEU A 318 -10.29 -6.99 -16.29
N GLY A 319 -9.82 -7.80 -15.34
CA GLY A 319 -8.42 -8.12 -15.14
C GLY A 319 -7.61 -6.92 -14.66
N TRP A 320 -6.39 -7.20 -14.20
CA TRP A 320 -5.47 -6.15 -13.78
C TRP A 320 -5.18 -5.12 -14.89
N TYR A 321 -5.18 -5.56 -16.16
CA TYR A 321 -5.00 -4.68 -17.32
C TYR A 321 -6.01 -3.52 -17.34
N THR A 322 -7.31 -3.81 -17.29
CA THR A 322 -8.34 -2.77 -17.36
C THR A 322 -8.43 -1.99 -16.04
N MET A 323 -8.32 -2.67 -14.91
CA MET A 323 -8.36 -2.04 -13.58
C MET A 323 -7.24 -1.00 -13.44
N THR A 324 -5.99 -1.39 -13.70
CA THR A 324 -4.85 -0.47 -13.65
C THR A 324 -5.03 0.73 -14.57
N ARG A 325 -5.56 0.53 -15.78
CA ARG A 325 -5.81 1.61 -16.72
C ARG A 325 -6.80 2.63 -16.18
N GLN A 326 -7.90 2.20 -15.55
CA GLN A 326 -8.86 3.12 -14.93
C GLN A 326 -8.19 4.00 -13.85
N TYR A 327 -7.37 3.38 -13.01
CA TYR A 327 -6.64 4.10 -11.96
C TYR A 327 -5.57 5.04 -12.58
N TYR A 328 -4.82 4.60 -13.58
CA TYR A 328 -3.83 5.43 -14.27
C TYR A 328 -4.48 6.61 -15.00
N GLU A 329 -5.58 6.39 -15.71
CA GLU A 329 -6.30 7.45 -16.44
C GLU A 329 -6.83 8.53 -15.48
N ARG A 330 -7.21 8.13 -14.25
CA ARG A 330 -7.68 9.02 -13.19
C ARG A 330 -6.55 9.84 -12.54
N TYR A 331 -5.45 9.21 -12.13
CA TYR A 331 -4.42 9.87 -11.32
C TYR A 331 -3.15 10.27 -12.09
N ARG A 332 -2.91 9.67 -13.26
CA ARG A 332 -1.74 9.92 -14.13
C ARG A 332 -0.38 9.73 -13.44
N LYS A 333 -0.30 8.83 -12.46
CA LYS A 333 0.93 8.47 -11.73
C LYS A 333 1.53 7.16 -12.25
N PRO A 334 2.85 6.95 -12.17
CA PRO A 334 3.44 5.63 -12.39
C PRO A 334 2.81 4.57 -11.52
N VAL A 335 2.69 3.36 -12.06
CA VAL A 335 1.99 2.26 -11.41
C VAL A 335 2.95 1.17 -10.96
N MET A 336 2.70 0.55 -9.83
CA MET A 336 3.36 -0.69 -9.42
C MET A 336 2.31 -1.77 -9.15
N HIS A 337 2.53 -2.99 -9.64
CA HIS A 337 1.77 -4.14 -9.16
C HIS A 337 2.31 -4.49 -7.78
N THR A 338 1.69 -3.94 -6.74
CA THR A 338 2.25 -3.94 -5.37
C THR A 338 1.98 -5.24 -4.64
N GLU A 339 0.91 -5.95 -4.99
CA GLU A 339 0.61 -7.27 -4.46
C GLU A 339 -0.24 -8.12 -5.42
N THR A 340 0.16 -9.38 -5.59
CA THR A 340 -0.64 -10.39 -6.29
C THR A 340 -0.32 -11.81 -5.84
N ASN A 341 -1.34 -12.66 -5.85
CA ASN A 341 -1.28 -14.12 -5.69
C ASN A 341 -2.64 -14.77 -6.04
N THR A 342 -2.69 -16.10 -5.91
CA THR A 342 -3.91 -16.89 -5.81
C THR A 342 -3.76 -17.92 -4.68
N PHE A 343 -4.87 -18.33 -4.06
CA PHE A 343 -4.86 -19.36 -3.01
C PHE A 343 -4.77 -20.78 -3.56
N ASP A 344 -5.11 -21.02 -4.84
CA ASP A 344 -4.88 -22.32 -5.45
C ASP A 344 -3.43 -22.42 -5.93
N LYS A 345 -2.63 -23.19 -5.19
CA LYS A 345 -1.24 -23.48 -5.53
C LYS A 345 -1.07 -24.12 -6.92
N LYS A 346 -2.10 -24.78 -7.48
CA LYS A 346 -2.05 -25.37 -8.83
C LYS A 346 -2.11 -24.30 -9.92
N ASP A 347 -2.80 -23.20 -9.64
CA ASP A 347 -2.98 -22.10 -10.58
C ASP A 347 -1.93 -21.00 -10.39
N ALA A 348 -1.17 -21.03 -9.30
CA ALA A 348 -0.18 -20.01 -8.95
C ALA A 348 0.86 -19.71 -10.07
N GLU A 349 1.38 -20.74 -10.75
CA GLU A 349 2.32 -20.54 -11.87
C GLU A 349 1.65 -19.86 -13.07
N CYS A 350 0.44 -20.32 -13.43
CA CYS A 350 -0.33 -19.72 -14.51
C CYS A 350 -0.69 -18.27 -14.20
N TRP A 351 -1.13 -18.01 -12.96
CA TRP A 351 -1.43 -16.67 -12.45
C TRP A 351 -0.22 -15.74 -12.53
N LEU A 352 0.96 -16.20 -12.07
CA LEU A 352 2.20 -15.43 -12.15
C LEU A 352 2.51 -14.99 -13.59
N TRP A 353 2.49 -15.93 -14.54
CA TRP A 353 2.76 -15.62 -15.95
C TRP A 353 1.66 -14.75 -16.57
N LYS A 354 0.39 -14.97 -16.21
CA LYS A 354 -0.76 -14.13 -16.63
C LYS A 354 -0.57 -12.67 -16.19
N GLN A 355 -0.24 -12.44 -14.92
CA GLN A 355 -0.02 -11.08 -14.42
C GLN A 355 1.22 -10.44 -15.05
N TRP A 356 2.27 -11.21 -15.34
CA TRP A 356 3.42 -10.69 -16.08
C TRP A 356 3.08 -10.28 -17.51
N VAL A 357 2.26 -11.07 -18.22
CA VAL A 357 1.75 -10.69 -19.54
C VAL A 357 0.92 -9.41 -19.46
N ASN A 358 0.11 -9.23 -18.42
CA ASN A 358 -0.58 -7.95 -18.17
C ASN A 358 0.42 -6.79 -17.99
N VAL A 359 1.48 -6.94 -17.18
CA VAL A 359 2.54 -5.92 -17.03
C VAL A 359 3.09 -5.51 -18.40
N GLN A 360 3.47 -6.48 -19.22
CA GLN A 360 4.02 -6.21 -20.55
C GLN A 360 3.01 -5.45 -21.43
N ARG A 361 1.75 -5.89 -21.43
CA ARG A 361 0.71 -5.30 -22.28
C ARG A 361 0.34 -3.88 -21.86
N ILE A 362 0.14 -3.64 -20.56
CA ILE A 362 -0.15 -2.32 -19.99
C ILE A 362 0.96 -1.31 -20.38
N ARG A 363 2.21 -1.74 -20.31
CA ARG A 363 3.37 -0.91 -20.67
C ARG A 363 3.49 -0.65 -22.17
N GLN A 364 3.16 -1.63 -23.00
CA GLN A 364 3.08 -1.44 -24.46
C GLN A 364 2.02 -0.40 -24.83
N ASP A 365 0.95 -0.30 -24.06
CA ASP A 365 -0.13 0.67 -24.26
C ASP A 365 0.15 2.03 -23.55
N GLY A 366 1.39 2.26 -23.10
CA GLY A 366 1.89 3.57 -22.65
C GLY A 366 1.74 3.87 -21.15
N VAL A 367 1.24 2.94 -20.34
CA VAL A 367 1.15 3.14 -18.88
C VAL A 367 2.51 2.81 -18.23
N PRO A 368 3.08 3.73 -17.43
CA PRO A 368 4.40 3.53 -16.81
C PRO A 368 4.33 2.60 -15.60
N VAL A 369 4.28 1.29 -15.84
CA VAL A 369 4.42 0.28 -14.78
C VAL A 369 5.88 0.11 -14.40
N VAL A 370 6.22 0.41 -13.15
CA VAL A 370 7.60 0.50 -12.64
C VAL A 370 8.01 -0.66 -11.74
N GLY A 371 7.07 -1.51 -11.30
CA GLY A 371 7.38 -2.68 -10.48
C GLY A 371 6.32 -3.76 -10.50
N PHE A 372 6.71 -4.96 -10.06
CA PHE A 372 5.86 -6.14 -9.91
C PHE A 372 6.26 -6.92 -8.66
N THR A 373 5.26 -7.20 -7.81
CA THR A 373 5.45 -7.88 -6.52
C THR A 373 4.60 -9.13 -6.46
N TRP A 374 5.24 -10.29 -6.29
CA TRP A 374 4.51 -11.46 -5.80
C TRP A 374 4.38 -11.34 -4.28
N TYR A 375 3.15 -11.26 -3.80
CA TYR A 375 2.89 -11.17 -2.37
C TYR A 375 2.25 -12.47 -1.91
N SER A 376 2.85 -13.28 -1.04
CA SER A 376 4.02 -13.02 -0.20
C SER A 376 5.17 -14.01 -0.43
N LEU A 377 6.29 -13.76 0.24
CA LEU A 377 7.45 -14.63 0.29
C LEU A 377 7.09 -16.00 0.85
N LEU A 378 6.40 -16.02 1.99
CA LEU A 378 5.89 -17.23 2.64
C LEU A 378 4.40 -17.40 2.36
N ASP A 379 3.89 -18.61 2.60
CA ASP A 379 2.45 -18.84 2.67
C ASP A 379 1.77 -17.94 3.70
N GLN A 380 0.49 -17.72 3.46
CA GLN A 380 -0.36 -16.87 4.27
C GLN A 380 -1.20 -17.73 5.23
N LEU A 381 -1.67 -17.11 6.32
CA LEU A 381 -2.51 -17.77 7.32
C LEU A 381 -3.88 -17.08 7.41
N ASP A 382 -4.97 -17.86 7.34
CA ASP A 382 -6.37 -17.44 7.54
C ASP A 382 -6.88 -16.31 6.63
N TRP A 383 -6.21 -16.05 5.51
CA TRP A 383 -6.60 -15.01 4.56
C TRP A 383 -7.82 -15.39 3.73
N ASP A 384 -8.14 -16.69 3.60
CA ASP A 384 -9.42 -17.19 3.04
C ASP A 384 -10.64 -16.71 3.83
N ILE A 385 -10.46 -16.40 5.12
CA ILE A 385 -11.47 -15.78 5.97
C ILE A 385 -11.14 -14.33 6.32
N SER A 386 -10.28 -13.67 5.55
CA SER A 386 -9.87 -12.27 5.77
C SER A 386 -9.37 -12.03 7.20
N LEU A 387 -8.63 -12.99 7.77
CA LEU A 387 -8.10 -12.94 9.14
C LEU A 387 -9.16 -12.82 10.26
N ALA A 388 -10.44 -13.03 9.96
CA ALA A 388 -11.57 -12.80 10.88
C ALA A 388 -11.51 -13.66 12.15
N GLU A 389 -10.85 -14.82 12.07
CA GLU A 389 -10.59 -15.73 13.18
C GLU A 389 -9.13 -16.18 13.14
N LYS A 390 -8.59 -16.62 14.28
CA LYS A 390 -7.25 -17.22 14.37
C LYS A 390 -7.36 -18.74 14.33
N ARG A 391 -7.44 -19.31 13.12
CA ARG A 391 -7.50 -20.77 12.89
C ARG A 391 -6.13 -21.36 12.52
N LEU A 392 -5.19 -20.52 12.09
CA LEU A 392 -3.88 -20.90 11.58
C LEU A 392 -3.97 -21.85 10.36
N SER A 393 -5.00 -21.67 9.55
CA SER A 393 -5.19 -22.38 8.29
C SER A 393 -4.25 -21.82 7.24
N VAL A 394 -3.50 -22.69 6.56
CA VAL A 394 -2.50 -22.27 5.57
C VAL A 394 -3.15 -22.03 4.21
N ASN A 395 -2.99 -20.82 3.69
CA ASN A 395 -3.26 -20.49 2.29
C ASN A 395 -1.94 -20.60 1.50
N ALA A 396 -1.89 -21.60 0.60
CA ALA A 396 -0.67 -22.01 -0.10
C ALA A 396 -0.28 -21.09 -1.28
N CYS A 397 -0.13 -19.80 -1.02
CA CYS A 397 0.09 -18.75 -2.03
C CYS A 397 1.51 -18.15 -2.03
N GLY A 398 2.39 -18.59 -1.11
CA GLY A 398 3.75 -18.06 -1.00
C GLY A 398 4.67 -18.46 -2.15
N LEU A 399 5.80 -17.77 -2.29
CA LEU A 399 6.93 -18.28 -3.08
C LEU A 399 7.60 -19.48 -2.38
N TYR A 400 7.52 -19.52 -1.06
CA TYR A 400 7.94 -20.58 -0.17
C TYR A 400 6.78 -21.00 0.74
N ASP A 401 6.81 -22.24 1.23
CA ASP A 401 5.91 -22.67 2.30
C ASP A 401 6.35 -22.16 3.68
N LEU A 402 5.56 -22.40 4.72
CA LEU A 402 5.91 -22.00 6.11
C LEU A 402 7.16 -22.71 6.66
N ASP A 403 7.59 -23.82 6.04
CA ASP A 403 8.85 -24.50 6.35
C ASP A 403 10.03 -23.93 5.54
N ARG A 404 9.83 -22.83 4.80
CA ARG A 404 10.84 -22.16 3.96
C ARG A 404 11.32 -23.03 2.80
N ARG A 405 10.50 -23.97 2.34
CA ARG A 405 10.76 -24.76 1.12
C ARG A 405 10.15 -24.05 -0.08
N ILE A 406 10.94 -23.90 -1.14
CA ILE A 406 10.49 -23.21 -2.35
C ILE A 406 9.32 -23.95 -3.00
N ARG A 407 8.31 -23.20 -3.42
CA ARG A 407 7.15 -23.71 -4.17
C ARG A 407 7.42 -23.65 -5.69
N PRO A 408 6.67 -24.39 -6.52
CA PRO A 408 6.79 -24.30 -7.98
C PRO A 408 6.71 -22.85 -8.51
N VAL A 409 5.79 -22.05 -7.97
CA VAL A 409 5.68 -20.62 -8.31
C VAL A 409 6.92 -19.81 -7.92
N GLY A 410 7.64 -20.18 -6.86
CA GLY A 410 8.93 -19.59 -6.50
C GLY A 410 10.01 -19.84 -7.54
N GLU A 411 10.07 -21.06 -8.09
CA GLU A 411 10.98 -21.38 -9.20
C GLU A 411 10.57 -20.67 -10.49
N SER A 412 9.28 -20.63 -10.81
CA SER A 412 8.75 -19.84 -11.93
C SER A 412 9.08 -18.35 -11.78
N TYR A 413 9.06 -17.81 -10.57
CA TYR A 413 9.44 -16.41 -10.33
C TYR A 413 10.95 -16.17 -10.50
N LYS A 414 11.81 -17.12 -10.07
CA LYS A 414 13.25 -17.10 -10.41
C LYS A 414 13.48 -17.13 -11.92
N MET A 415 12.71 -17.92 -12.67
CA MET A 415 12.77 -17.94 -14.13
C MET A 415 12.42 -16.57 -14.71
N MET A 416 11.34 -15.94 -14.24
CA MET A 416 10.96 -14.60 -14.66
C MET A 416 12.04 -13.55 -14.36
N ILE A 417 12.62 -13.57 -13.16
CA ILE A 417 13.70 -12.63 -12.78
C ILE A 417 14.95 -12.84 -13.64
N ARG A 418 15.30 -14.09 -13.98
CA ARG A 418 16.44 -14.37 -14.87
C ARG A 418 16.23 -13.82 -16.28
N GLU A 419 15.03 -13.99 -16.82
CA GLU A 419 14.70 -13.57 -18.19
C GLU A 419 14.48 -12.05 -18.27
N PHE A 420 13.71 -11.48 -17.35
CA PHE A 420 13.21 -10.11 -17.44
C PHE A 420 13.90 -9.14 -16.46
N GLY A 421 14.57 -9.63 -15.42
CA GLY A 421 15.25 -8.81 -14.42
C GLY A 421 16.49 -8.07 -14.91
N GLN A 422 16.98 -8.41 -16.11
CA GLN A 422 18.07 -7.70 -16.80
C GLN A 422 17.58 -6.68 -17.82
N ILE A 423 16.29 -6.69 -18.15
CA ILE A 423 15.75 -5.87 -19.23
C ILE A 423 15.50 -4.46 -18.69
N THR A 424 16.06 -3.47 -19.38
CA THR A 424 15.53 -2.11 -19.32
C THR A 424 14.20 -2.13 -20.06
N ILE A 425 13.12 -2.38 -19.34
CA ILE A 425 11.82 -2.22 -19.94
C ILE A 425 11.64 -0.71 -20.01
N MET A 426 11.82 -0.13 -21.20
CA MET A 426 11.43 1.26 -21.44
C MET A 426 9.92 1.28 -21.66
N PRO A 427 9.17 2.23 -21.06
CA PRO A 427 7.83 2.51 -21.57
C PRO A 427 8.00 2.95 -23.04
N HIS A 428 7.50 2.15 -23.99
CA HIS A 428 7.42 2.61 -25.36
C HIS A 428 6.30 3.65 -25.42
N GLY A 429 6.71 4.92 -25.38
CA GLY A 429 5.87 6.10 -25.44
C GLY A 429 6.75 7.30 -25.09
N GLU A 430 7.30 7.95 -26.11
CA GLU A 430 8.10 9.17 -25.95
C GLU A 430 7.32 10.22 -25.15
N VAL A 431 7.85 10.63 -24.00
CA VAL A 431 7.93 12.05 -23.66
C VAL A 431 9.37 12.31 -23.24
N PHE A 432 10.21 12.51 -24.24
CA PHE A 432 11.43 13.26 -24.01
C PHE A 432 11.03 14.70 -23.66
N GLU A 433 11.44 15.18 -22.49
CA GLU A 433 12.04 16.51 -22.47
C GLU A 433 13.52 16.35 -22.08
N PHE A 434 14.33 15.94 -23.07
CA PHE A 434 15.73 16.33 -23.06
C PHE A 434 15.78 17.82 -23.37
N THR A 435 15.90 18.64 -22.33
CA THR A 435 16.23 20.06 -22.50
C THR A 435 17.72 20.19 -22.82
N SER A 436 18.03 20.87 -23.92
CA SER A 436 19.39 21.30 -24.28
C SER A 436 19.79 22.62 -23.59
N ARG A 437 18.96 23.13 -22.66
CA ARG A 437 19.29 24.36 -21.94
C ARG A 437 20.53 24.12 -21.06
N PRO A 438 21.60 24.91 -21.23
CA PRO A 438 22.80 24.78 -20.41
C PRO A 438 22.46 25.06 -18.94
N ALA A 439 23.02 24.26 -18.03
CA ALA A 439 22.90 24.45 -16.60
C ALA A 439 23.64 25.74 -16.18
N THR A 440 22.91 26.74 -15.71
CA THR A 440 23.50 27.94 -15.10
C THR A 440 23.40 27.87 -13.58
N LEU A 441 24.55 27.98 -12.90
CA LEU A 441 24.63 28.10 -11.45
C LEU A 441 23.93 29.38 -10.98
N LYS A 442 23.08 29.26 -9.97
CA LYS A 442 22.40 30.39 -9.34
C LYS A 442 23.26 30.96 -8.21
N VAL A 443 24.40 31.55 -8.55
CA VAL A 443 25.10 32.52 -7.68
C VAL A 443 25.96 33.48 -8.52
N GLU A 444 25.71 34.77 -8.29
CA GLU A 444 26.38 36.00 -8.80
C GLU A 444 26.06 36.40 -10.25
N LYS A 445 25.34 37.49 -10.54
CA LYS A 445 24.89 38.68 -9.79
C LYS A 445 23.41 38.95 -9.99
#